data_AF-F3AZW9-F1
#
_entry.id   AF-F3AZW9-F1
#
_cell.length_a   1.000
_cell.length_b   1.000
_cell.length_c   1.000
_cell.angle_alpha   90.00
_cell.angle_beta   90.00
_cell.angle_gamma   90.00
#
_symmetry.space_group_name_H-M   'P 1'
#
loop_
_entity.id
_entity.type
_entity.pdbx_description
1 polymer ?
#
loop_
_entity_poly.entity_id
_entity_poly.type
_entity_poly.pdbx_seq_one_letter_code
_entity_poly.pdbx_strand_id
1 'polypeptide(L)' 'MSEKLNNAKNLYIRGIQDGELEEVLSCYMGESYTQHSTGVGEE' A
#
# COMPACT_ATOMS: atom_id res chain seq x y z
N MET A 1 -6.42 14.69 -3.50
CA MET A 1 -5.47 13.72 -2.91
C MET A 1 -4.19 13.73 -3.75
N SER A 2 -3.02 13.65 -3.13
CA SER A 2 -1.75 13.50 -3.88
C SER A 2 -1.67 12.11 -4.49
N GLU A 3 -1.01 11.96 -5.65
CA GLU A 3 -0.76 10.66 -6.28
C GLU A 3 -0.06 9.67 -5.34
N LYS A 4 0.86 10.16 -4.50
CA LYS A 4 1.53 9.33 -3.47
C LYS A 4 0.53 8.72 -2.48
N LEU A 5 -0.48 9.49 -2.09
CA LEU A 5 -1.51 9.04 -1.16
C LEU A 5 -2.44 8.02 -1.82
N ASN A 6 -2.74 8.21 -3.11
CA ASN A 6 -3.54 7.25 -3.88
C ASN A 6 -2.81 5.91 -4.04
N ASN A 7 -1.51 5.94 -4.38
CA ASN A 7 -0.71 4.72 -4.51
C ASN A 7 -0.61 3.97 -3.18
N ALA A 8 -0.34 4.68 -2.07
CA ALA A 8 -0.33 4.08 -0.73
C ALA A 8 -1.68 3.45 -0.37
N LYS A 9 -2.79 4.12 -0.67
CA LYS A 9 -4.14 3.59 -0.40
C LYS A 9 -4.42 2.32 -1.21
N ASN A 10 -4.07 2.31 -2.48
CA ASN A 10 -4.28 1.14 -3.34
C ASN A 10 -3.40 -0.05 -2.93
N LEU A 11 -2.18 0.18 -2.44
CA LEU A 11 -1.35 -0.86 -1.83
C LEU A 11 -2.10 -1.60 -0.70
N TYR A 12 -2.77 -0.87 0.20
CA TYR A 12 -3.53 -1.48 1.28
C TYR A 12 -4.82 -2.15 0.81
N ILE A 13 -5.63 -1.47 0.00
CA ILE A 13 -6.95 -2.00 -0.40
C ILE A 13 -6.80 -3.13 -1.41
N ARG A 14 -6.13 -2.88 -2.53
CA ARG A 14 -6.00 -3.88 -3.60
C ARG A 14 -5.04 -5.01 -3.16
N GLY A 15 -3.94 -4.67 -2.49
CA GLY A 15 -2.91 -5.63 -2.14
C GLY A 15 -3.26 -6.48 -0.92
N ILE A 16 -3.63 -5.85 0.19
CA ILE A 16 -3.87 -6.56 1.46
C ILE A 16 -5.32 -7.04 1.57
N GLN A 17 -6.29 -6.17 1.24
CA GLN A 17 -7.70 -6.52 1.38
C GLN A 17 -8.19 -7.41 0.22
N ASP A 18 -7.90 -7.07 -1.03
CA ASP A 18 -8.39 -7.82 -2.21
C ASP A 18 -7.44 -8.94 -2.67
N GLY A 19 -6.17 -8.91 -2.26
CA GLY A 19 -5.17 -9.94 -2.61
C GLY A 19 -4.54 -9.81 -4.00
N GLU A 20 -4.72 -8.67 -4.67
CA GLU A 20 -4.28 -8.39 -6.06
C GLU A 20 -2.80 -7.99 -6.12
N LEU A 21 -1.91 -8.89 -5.70
CA LEU A 21 -0.50 -8.57 -5.48
C LEU A 21 0.24 -8.15 -6.76
N GLU A 22 0.05 -8.84 -7.89
CA GLU A 22 0.75 -8.55 -9.15
C GLU A 22 0.42 -7.16 -9.69
N GLU A 23 -0.86 -6.80 -9.72
CA GLU A 23 -1.32 -5.47 -10.13
C GLU A 23 -0.65 -4.40 -9.27
N VAL A 24 -0.70 -4.58 -7.95
CA VAL A 24 -0.26 -3.58 -6.99
C VAL A 24 1.24 -3.34 -7.06
N LEU A 25 2.02 -4.41 -7.19
CA LEU A 25 3.48 -4.31 -7.36
C LEU A 25 3.85 -3.61 -8.66
N SER A 26 3.07 -3.80 -9.73
CA SER A 26 3.34 -3.20 -11.04
C SER A 26 2.89 -1.74 -11.16
N CYS A 27 1.77 -1.37 -10.55
CA CYS A 27 1.11 -0.07 -10.77
C CYS A 27 1.37 0.95 -9.66
N TYR A 28 1.57 0.51 -8.42
CA TYR A 28 1.54 1.39 -7.25
C TYR A 28 2.86 1.43 -6.47
N MET A 29 3.85 0.62 -6.86
CA MET A 29 5.20 0.67 -6.31
C MET A 29 6.21 1.31 -7.26
N GLY A 30 7.24 1.93 -6.68
CA GLY A 30 8.48 2.24 -7.39
C GLY A 30 9.52 1.15 -7.14
N GLU A 31 10.77 1.41 -7.56
CA GLU A 31 11.91 0.52 -7.29
C GLU A 31 12.08 0.20 -5.80
N SER A 32 11.75 1.17 -4.93
CA SER A 32 11.73 1.01 -3.48
C SER A 32 10.46 1.62 -2.89
N TYR A 33 9.89 0.95 -1.89
CA TYR A 33 8.76 1.43 -1.11
C TYR A 33 9.08 1.37 0.39
N THR A 34 8.89 2.50 1.09
CA THR A 34 9.06 2.57 2.55
C THR A 34 7.70 2.61 3.22
N GLN A 35 7.41 1.57 3.99
CA GLN A 35 6.18 1.51 4.79
C GLN A 35 6.43 2.13 6.17
N HIS A 36 5.61 3.11 6.53
CA HIS A 36 5.49 3.57 7.90
C HIS A 36 4.21 2.95 8.48
N SER A 37 4.33 1.80 9.15
CA SER A 37 3.22 1.22 9.90
C SER A 37 3.13 1.87 11.27
N THR A 38 1.93 2.30 11.67
CA THR A 38 1.66 2.59 13.08
C THR A 38 1.57 1.26 13.82
N GLY A 39 2.24 1.13 14.97
CA GLY A 39 2.10 -0.06 15.81
C GLY A 39 0.64 -0.27 16.20
N VAL A 40 0.24 -1.54 16.37
CA VAL A 40 -1.07 -1.86 16.96
C VAL A 40 -0.96 -1.57 18.45
N GLY A 41 -1.83 -0.68 18.97
CA GLY A 41 -1.91 -0.45 20.41
C GLY A 41 -2.33 -1.74 21.12
N GLU A 42 -1.69 -2.05 22.24
CA GLU A 42 -2.13 -3.14 23.10
C GLU A 42 -3.44 -2.71 23.79
N GLU A 43 -4.45 -3.57 23.77
CA GLU A 43 -5.72 -3.40 24.51
C GLU A 43 -5.54 -3.75 25.99
#